data_AF-A0A293N597-F1
#
_entry.id   AF-A0A293N597-F1
#
_cell.length_a   1.000
_cell.length_b   1.000
_cell.length_c   1.000
_cell.angle_alpha   90.00
_cell.angle_beta   90.00
_cell.angle_gamma   90.00
#
_symmetry.space_group_name_H-M   'P 1'
#
loop_
_entity.id
_entity.type
_entity.pdbx_description
1 polymer ?
#
loop_
_entity_poly.entity_id
_entity_poly.type
_entity_poly.pdbx_seq_one_letter_code
_entity_poly.pdbx_strand_id
1 'polypeptide(L)'
;MIEYKRKRAFAKRTYKEAKRNSWKAYVTTLNTHTPAKVVWDRLNKIRGNYHSFSLPLLQANGNTCQTLQEQADIFGEHFQSVSSSDHYAQNFQKIKANSERKKISFVGHNDAPYNKPFTMAELKRALASSKQTAPGPDGIHYSMLMHLNSTSLDTLLSFFNKVWVEGTLPSRWKLATIIPILKPGKEPNAPSSYRPIALTCCLGKVFERIVSHRLMYFIHKNDILDRNQCGFREGYSTMDHIIRLETTIRESFVKSQHCLSIFFDLKRAYDTTWRYGIVQDLYSYGVRGRMLHIIHDFLQDRLFRVRVGTTYSRTFQQENGVPQGSVLSVTLFIIKINSIANVIPPNVSYSLYVDDVQLSYSSSNLAIAERQLQLATNKISSWATRNGFAFSS
;
A
#
# COMPACT_ATOMS: atom_id res chain seq x y z
N MET A 1 19.90 -53.24 3.27
CA MET A 1 18.66 -52.97 2.46
C MET A 1 17.37 -52.93 3.31
N ILE A 2 17.18 -53.83 4.28
CA ILE A 2 15.97 -53.88 5.15
C ILE A 2 15.87 -52.66 6.08
N GLU A 3 16.98 -52.22 6.65
CA GLU A 3 17.02 -51.07 7.56
C GLU A 3 16.63 -49.75 6.87
N TYR A 4 17.10 -49.52 5.65
CA TYR A 4 16.68 -48.41 4.80
C TYR A 4 15.16 -48.42 4.53
N LYS A 5 14.58 -49.59 4.22
CA LYS A 5 13.12 -49.72 4.03
C LYS A 5 12.35 -49.39 5.30
N ARG A 6 12.84 -49.80 6.48
CA ARG A 6 12.26 -49.45 7.79
C ARG A 6 12.34 -47.95 8.08
N LYS A 7 13.50 -47.32 7.91
CA LYS A 7 13.68 -45.87 8.10
C LYS A 7 12.82 -45.05 7.13
N ARG A 8 12.70 -45.48 5.86
CA ARG A 8 11.81 -44.86 4.87
C ARG A 8 10.32 -45.00 5.22
N ALA A 9 9.90 -46.16 5.74
CA ALA A 9 8.54 -46.37 6.22
C ALA A 9 8.23 -45.50 7.44
N PHE A 10 9.16 -45.40 8.39
CA PHE A 10 9.06 -44.51 9.53
C PHE A 10 8.92 -43.05 9.10
N ALA A 11 9.82 -42.55 8.23
CA ALA A 11 9.74 -41.18 7.71
C ALA A 11 8.41 -40.91 6.97
N LYS A 12 7.92 -41.84 6.15
CA LYS A 12 6.61 -41.73 5.50
C LYS A 12 5.46 -41.67 6.51
N ARG A 13 5.52 -42.48 7.56
CA ARG A 13 4.52 -42.49 8.64
C ARG A 13 4.53 -41.17 9.40
N THR A 14 5.69 -40.73 9.86
CA THR A 14 5.88 -39.43 10.54
C THR A 14 5.38 -38.28 9.67
N TYR A 15 5.69 -38.28 8.38
CA TYR A 15 5.21 -37.27 7.44
C TYR A 15 3.68 -37.28 7.29
N LYS A 16 3.06 -38.47 7.16
CA LYS A 16 1.60 -38.60 7.09
C LYS A 16 0.92 -38.18 8.39
N GLU A 17 1.48 -38.57 9.55
CA GLU A 17 0.99 -38.16 10.87
C GLU A 17 1.10 -36.65 11.06
N ALA A 18 2.25 -36.05 10.72
CA ALA A 18 2.45 -34.60 10.77
C ALA A 18 1.49 -33.85 9.83
N LYS A 19 1.29 -34.33 8.59
CA LYS A 19 0.28 -33.77 7.67
C LYS A 19 -1.12 -33.86 8.25
N ARG A 20 -1.50 -35.01 8.81
CA ARG A 20 -2.83 -35.23 9.40
C ARG A 20 -3.06 -34.35 10.62
N ASN A 21 -2.07 -34.24 11.50
CA ASN A 21 -2.15 -33.43 12.71
C ASN A 21 -2.19 -31.94 12.37
N SER A 22 -1.35 -31.49 11.42
CA SER A 22 -1.39 -30.15 10.87
C SER A 22 -2.75 -29.83 10.25
N TRP A 23 -3.32 -30.77 9.47
CA TRP A 23 -4.64 -30.59 8.87
C TRP A 23 -5.76 -30.56 9.91
N LYS A 24 -5.74 -31.45 10.91
CA LYS A 24 -6.69 -31.42 12.02
C LYS A 24 -6.62 -30.10 12.76
N ALA A 25 -5.43 -29.65 13.15
CA ALA A 25 -5.23 -28.36 13.81
C ALA A 25 -5.71 -27.19 12.93
N TYR A 26 -5.45 -27.25 11.61
CA TYR A 26 -5.91 -26.25 10.66
C TYR A 26 -7.44 -26.18 10.60
N VAL A 27 -8.14 -27.31 10.53
CA VAL A 27 -9.61 -27.34 10.51
C VAL A 27 -10.21 -26.94 11.86
N THR A 28 -9.65 -27.40 12.98
CA THR A 28 -10.16 -27.09 14.33
C THR A 28 -9.98 -25.63 14.73
N THR A 29 -9.16 -24.86 14.00
CA THR A 29 -9.09 -23.40 14.21
C THR A 29 -10.30 -22.65 13.65
N LEU A 30 -11.21 -23.31 12.91
CA LEU A 30 -12.51 -22.72 12.54
C LEU A 30 -13.44 -22.73 13.75
N ASN A 31 -13.88 -21.56 14.16
CA ASN A 31 -14.86 -21.36 15.21
C ASN A 31 -15.88 -20.28 14.80
N THR A 32 -16.86 -20.03 15.67
CA THR A 32 -17.93 -19.04 15.47
C THR A 32 -17.43 -17.60 15.29
N HIS A 33 -16.19 -17.31 15.70
CA HIS A 33 -15.55 -15.99 15.54
C HIS A 33 -14.70 -15.89 14.28
N THR A 34 -14.59 -16.96 13.48
CA THR A 34 -13.78 -16.95 12.27
C THR A 34 -14.49 -16.16 11.17
N PRO A 35 -13.82 -15.17 10.52
CA PRO A 35 -14.43 -14.39 9.45
C PRO A 35 -14.95 -15.27 8.30
N ALA A 36 -16.13 -14.95 7.78
CA ALA A 36 -16.80 -15.74 6.74
C ALA A 36 -15.90 -16.03 5.52
N LYS A 37 -15.10 -15.06 5.08
CA LYS A 37 -14.12 -15.23 3.99
C LYS A 37 -13.15 -16.38 4.25
N VAL A 38 -12.61 -16.48 5.48
CA VAL A 38 -11.64 -17.53 5.86
C VAL A 38 -12.32 -18.90 5.88
N VAL A 39 -13.59 -18.96 6.30
CA VAL A 39 -14.41 -20.18 6.26
C VAL A 39 -14.59 -20.65 4.82
N TRP A 40 -15.00 -19.74 3.92
CA TRP A 40 -15.20 -20.02 2.50
C TRP A 40 -13.91 -20.43 1.78
N ASP A 41 -12.80 -19.72 2.01
CA ASP A 41 -11.48 -20.08 1.45
C ASP A 41 -11.04 -21.49 1.88
N ARG A 42 -11.31 -21.87 3.13
CA ARG A 42 -11.02 -23.22 3.65
C ARG A 42 -11.93 -24.27 3.05
N LEU A 43 -13.22 -24.01 2.95
CA LEU A 43 -14.18 -24.90 2.29
C LEU A 43 -13.80 -25.14 0.82
N ASN A 44 -13.40 -24.10 0.10
CA ASN A 44 -12.96 -24.22 -1.29
C ASN A 44 -11.68 -25.06 -1.42
N LYS A 45 -10.72 -24.91 -0.50
CA LYS A 45 -9.55 -25.79 -0.41
C LYS A 45 -9.90 -27.24 -0.09
N ILE A 46 -10.87 -27.49 0.80
CA ILE A 46 -11.36 -28.83 1.15
C ILE A 46 -12.05 -29.48 -0.05
N ARG A 47 -12.86 -28.73 -0.79
CA ARG A 47 -13.61 -29.21 -1.97
C ARG A 47 -12.72 -29.48 -3.18
N GLY A 48 -11.43 -29.16 -3.13
CA GLY A 48 -10.51 -29.30 -4.27
C GLY A 48 -10.70 -28.21 -5.33
N ASN A 49 -11.60 -27.24 -5.11
CA ASN A 49 -11.81 -26.07 -5.99
C ASN A 49 -10.71 -25.01 -5.84
N TYR A 50 -9.53 -25.42 -5.38
CA TYR A 50 -8.36 -24.56 -5.33
C TYR A 50 -7.65 -24.64 -6.67
N HIS A 51 -7.93 -23.68 -7.54
CA HIS A 51 -7.16 -23.51 -8.76
C HIS A 51 -5.80 -22.90 -8.37
N SER A 52 -4.71 -23.65 -8.56
CA SER A 52 -3.39 -23.05 -8.59
C SER A 52 -3.40 -21.98 -9.67
N PHE A 53 -3.08 -20.73 -9.33
CA PHE A 53 -3.01 -19.66 -10.29
C PHE A 53 -2.00 -20.02 -11.38
N SER A 54 -2.50 -20.44 -12.54
CA SER A 54 -1.70 -20.55 -13.76
C SER A 54 -1.67 -19.17 -14.38
N LEU A 55 -0.50 -18.54 -14.45
CA LEU A 55 -0.36 -17.37 -15.31
C LEU A 55 -0.61 -17.83 -16.75
N PRO A 56 -1.65 -17.31 -17.42
CA PRO A 56 -1.79 -17.53 -18.84
C PRO A 56 -0.66 -16.79 -19.57
N LEU A 57 -0.29 -17.32 -20.74
CA LEU A 57 0.73 -16.70 -21.56
C LEU A 57 0.25 -15.29 -21.93
N LEU A 58 1.01 -14.27 -21.52
CA LEU A 58 0.73 -12.89 -21.92
C LEU A 58 0.89 -12.75 -23.44
N GLN A 59 0.11 -11.86 -24.03
CA GLN A 59 0.34 -11.41 -25.41
C GLN A 59 1.06 -10.07 -25.38
N ALA A 60 2.18 -9.97 -26.09
CA ALA A 60 2.87 -8.70 -26.33
C ALA A 60 2.95 -8.46 -27.84
N ASN A 61 2.45 -7.31 -28.30
CA ASN A 61 2.51 -6.88 -29.70
C ASN A 61 2.00 -7.94 -30.71
N GLY A 62 0.95 -8.68 -30.37
CA GLY A 62 0.37 -9.72 -31.23
C GLY A 62 1.06 -11.09 -31.18
N ASN A 63 2.17 -11.23 -30.44
CA ASN A 63 2.88 -12.50 -30.25
C ASN A 63 2.66 -13.06 -28.85
N THR A 64 2.43 -14.38 -28.76
CA THR A 64 2.32 -15.11 -27.49
C THR A 64 3.71 -15.30 -26.90
N CYS A 65 3.89 -14.96 -25.62
CA CYS A 65 5.16 -15.17 -24.91
C CYS A 65 5.56 -16.65 -24.93
N GLN A 66 6.81 -16.95 -25.23
CA GLN A 66 7.31 -18.32 -25.28
C GLN A 66 7.98 -18.75 -23.97
N THR A 67 8.50 -17.78 -23.19
CA THR A 67 9.21 -18.06 -21.94
C THR A 67 8.64 -17.32 -20.72
N LEU A 68 8.86 -17.88 -19.52
CA LEU A 68 8.52 -17.20 -18.26
C LEU A 68 9.37 -15.95 -18.01
N GLN A 69 10.59 -15.91 -18.57
CA GLN A 69 11.49 -14.76 -18.51
C GLN A 69 10.88 -13.58 -19.27
N GLU A 70 10.46 -13.79 -20.52
CA GLU A 70 9.79 -12.78 -21.35
C GLU A 70 8.53 -12.24 -20.67
N GLN A 71 7.70 -13.12 -20.09
CA GLN A 71 6.50 -12.68 -19.36
C GLN A 71 6.85 -11.78 -18.17
N ALA A 72 7.87 -12.16 -17.40
CA ALA A 72 8.32 -11.36 -16.27
C ALA A 72 8.85 -9.99 -16.73
N ASP A 73 9.59 -9.95 -17.85
CA ASP A 73 10.09 -8.72 -18.44
C ASP A 73 8.97 -7.83 -18.98
N ILE A 74 7.95 -8.39 -19.64
CA ILE A 74 6.76 -7.65 -20.12
C ILE A 74 5.99 -7.02 -18.96
N PHE A 75 5.79 -7.77 -17.87
CA PHE A 75 5.22 -7.20 -16.65
C PHE A 75 6.10 -6.07 -16.10
N GLY A 76 7.42 -6.27 -16.12
CA GLY A 76 8.37 -5.29 -15.62
C GLY A 76 8.37 -3.99 -16.41
N GLU A 77 8.39 -4.09 -17.74
CA GLU A 77 8.25 -2.96 -18.66
C GLU A 77 6.91 -2.26 -18.50
N HIS A 78 5.82 -3.04 -18.36
CA HIS A 78 4.51 -2.47 -18.09
C HIS A 78 4.54 -1.65 -16.79
N PHE A 79 4.96 -2.24 -15.66
CA PHE A 79 4.96 -1.53 -14.38
C PHE A 79 5.93 -0.34 -14.35
N GLN A 80 7.07 -0.44 -15.03
CA GLN A 80 8.01 0.68 -15.19
C GLN A 80 7.33 1.83 -15.95
N SER A 81 6.72 1.54 -17.11
CA SER A 81 6.03 2.54 -17.93
C SER A 81 4.88 3.22 -17.19
N VAL A 82 4.15 2.50 -16.34
CA VAL A 82 3.10 3.07 -15.49
C VAL A 82 3.67 4.05 -14.45
N SER A 83 4.84 3.74 -13.90
CA SER A 83 5.50 4.61 -12.93
C SER A 83 6.27 5.78 -13.58
N SER A 84 6.48 5.75 -14.90
CA SER A 84 7.25 6.76 -15.62
C SER A 84 6.57 8.12 -15.57
N SER A 85 7.40 9.16 -15.48
CA SER A 85 6.96 10.55 -15.56
C SER A 85 6.26 10.86 -16.90
N ASP A 86 6.54 10.09 -17.95
CA ASP A 86 5.92 10.22 -19.27
C ASP A 86 4.43 9.85 -19.26
N HIS A 87 3.99 9.06 -18.27
CA HIS A 87 2.59 8.65 -18.14
C HIS A 87 1.70 9.77 -17.57
N TYR A 88 2.30 10.81 -16.98
CA TYR A 88 1.54 11.96 -16.53
C TYR A 88 1.03 12.80 -17.70
N ALA A 89 -0.12 13.45 -17.50
CA ALA A 89 -0.62 14.44 -18.44
C ALA A 89 0.39 15.58 -18.66
N GLN A 90 0.48 16.09 -19.90
CA GLN A 90 1.48 17.08 -20.31
C GLN A 90 1.46 18.36 -19.45
N ASN A 91 0.29 18.77 -19.00
CA ASN A 91 0.15 19.91 -18.09
C ASN A 91 0.79 19.64 -16.72
N PHE A 92 0.62 18.44 -16.16
CA PHE A 92 1.26 18.06 -14.91
C PHE A 92 2.77 17.89 -15.05
N GLN A 93 3.27 17.37 -16.17
CA GLN A 93 4.72 17.29 -16.42
C GLN A 93 5.41 18.65 -16.28
N LYS A 94 4.78 19.73 -16.78
CA LYS A 94 5.27 21.10 -16.61
C LYS A 94 5.25 21.55 -15.14
N ILE A 95 4.17 21.25 -14.41
CA ILE A 95 4.04 21.56 -12.98
C ILE A 95 5.12 20.82 -12.17
N LYS A 96 5.31 19.53 -12.44
CA LYS A 96 6.31 18.67 -11.84
C LYS A 96 7.71 19.24 -12.05
N ALA A 97 8.08 19.51 -13.30
CA ALA A 97 9.39 20.04 -13.66
C ALA A 97 9.69 21.39 -12.97
N ASN A 98 8.69 22.27 -12.87
CA ASN A 98 8.85 23.57 -12.19
C ASN A 98 8.95 23.43 -10.66
N SER A 99 8.18 22.51 -10.08
CA SER A 99 8.15 22.30 -8.63
C SER A 99 9.42 21.61 -8.14
N GLU A 100 9.89 20.58 -8.85
CA GLU A 100 11.08 19.80 -8.47
C GLU A 100 12.39 20.60 -8.56
N ARG A 101 12.40 21.75 -9.27
CA ARG A 101 13.53 22.69 -9.24
C ARG A 101 13.71 23.35 -7.87
N LYS A 102 12.64 23.48 -7.08
CA LYS A 102 12.70 24.05 -5.74
C LYS A 102 13.27 23.00 -4.79
N LYS A 103 14.50 23.21 -4.32
CA LYS A 103 15.09 22.31 -3.31
C LYS A 103 14.35 22.45 -1.99
N ILE A 104 13.88 21.34 -1.45
CA ILE A 104 13.30 21.28 -0.11
C ILE A 104 14.46 21.32 0.89
N SER A 105 14.41 22.24 1.85
CA SER A 105 15.43 22.28 2.90
C SER A 105 15.21 21.12 3.86
N PHE A 106 16.18 20.24 3.95
CA PHE A 106 16.18 19.19 4.97
C PHE A 106 16.87 19.64 6.27
N VAL A 107 17.42 20.86 6.29
CA VAL A 107 18.00 21.47 7.48
C VAL A 107 16.87 21.80 8.46
N GLY A 108 16.91 21.19 9.64
CA GLY A 108 15.94 21.44 10.69
C GLY A 108 16.40 20.87 12.03
N HIS A 109 15.91 21.46 13.11
CA HIS A 109 16.31 21.05 14.45
C HIS A 109 15.82 19.63 14.76
N ASN A 110 16.73 18.82 15.31
CA ASN A 110 16.46 17.43 15.70
C ASN A 110 15.76 17.33 17.07
N ASP A 111 15.28 18.46 17.61
CA ASP A 111 14.69 18.57 18.95
C ASP A 111 13.30 17.95 19.02
N ALA A 112 12.60 17.89 17.88
CA ALA A 112 11.27 17.28 17.81
C ALA A 112 11.32 15.82 18.29
N PRO A 113 10.35 15.36 19.11
CA PRO A 113 10.38 14.02 19.69
C PRO A 113 10.54 12.89 18.66
N TYR A 114 9.99 13.05 17.47
CA TYR A 114 10.06 12.06 16.39
C TYR A 114 11.49 11.89 15.82
N ASN A 115 12.40 12.85 16.02
CA ASN A 115 13.79 12.82 15.53
C ASN A 115 14.76 12.11 16.50
N LYS A 116 14.34 11.80 17.72
CA LYS A 116 15.17 11.09 18.72
C LYS A 116 15.55 9.67 18.24
N PRO A 117 16.59 9.02 18.79
CA PRO A 117 16.83 7.60 18.52
C PRO A 117 15.61 6.72 18.85
N PHE A 118 15.47 5.60 18.16
CA PHE A 118 14.51 4.55 18.47
C PHE A 118 14.83 3.85 19.79
N THR A 119 13.77 3.42 20.45
CA THR A 119 13.83 2.68 21.72
C THR A 119 13.56 1.19 21.51
N MET A 120 14.00 0.37 22.45
CA MET A 120 13.70 -1.07 22.46
C MET A 120 12.19 -1.35 22.52
N ALA A 121 11.42 -0.50 23.21
CA ALA A 121 9.97 -0.62 23.27
C ALA A 121 9.30 -0.43 21.90
N GLU A 122 9.77 0.54 21.10
CA GLU A 122 9.31 0.75 19.74
C GLU A 122 9.63 -0.44 18.83
N LEU A 123 10.86 -0.97 18.93
CA LEU A 123 11.28 -2.16 18.16
C LEU A 123 10.42 -3.38 18.51
N LYS A 124 10.25 -3.69 19.79
CA LYS A 124 9.42 -4.82 20.25
C LYS A 124 7.96 -4.66 19.82
N ARG A 125 7.40 -3.45 19.88
CA ARG A 125 6.03 -3.16 19.40
C ARG A 125 5.90 -3.35 17.89
N ALA A 126 6.89 -2.92 17.12
CA ALA A 126 6.90 -3.10 15.67
C ALA A 126 6.99 -4.58 15.28
N LEU A 127 7.80 -5.37 15.99
CA LEU A 127 7.89 -6.82 15.81
C LEU A 127 6.57 -7.53 16.18
N ALA A 128 5.99 -7.22 17.35
CA ALA A 128 4.76 -7.85 17.82
C ALA A 128 3.55 -7.61 16.90
N SER A 129 3.49 -6.45 16.25
CA SER A 129 2.42 -6.12 15.30
C SER A 129 2.65 -6.70 13.90
N SER A 130 3.83 -7.26 13.62
CA SER A 130 4.17 -7.77 12.29
C SER A 130 3.50 -9.12 12.02
N LYS A 131 2.74 -9.19 10.92
CA LYS A 131 2.09 -10.43 10.46
C LYS A 131 3.07 -11.26 9.64
N GLN A 132 2.97 -12.59 9.73
CA GLN A 132 3.77 -13.48 8.90
C GLN A 132 3.32 -13.34 7.43
N THR A 133 4.16 -12.70 6.62
CA THR A 133 3.98 -12.57 5.16
C THR A 133 5.16 -13.18 4.41
N ALA A 134 5.03 -13.28 3.08
CA ALA A 134 6.14 -13.66 2.22
C ALA A 134 7.35 -12.71 2.42
N PRO A 135 8.59 -13.25 2.40
CA PRO A 135 9.80 -12.47 2.58
C PRO A 135 10.13 -11.67 1.31
N GLY A 136 11.03 -10.70 1.48
CA GLY A 136 11.60 -9.95 0.36
C GLY A 136 12.71 -10.71 -0.37
N PRO A 137 13.51 -10.00 -1.19
CA PRO A 137 14.61 -10.59 -1.96
C PRO A 137 15.70 -11.28 -1.10
N ASP A 138 15.80 -10.92 0.18
CA ASP A 138 16.78 -11.46 1.13
C ASP A 138 16.37 -12.79 1.78
N GLY A 139 15.11 -13.22 1.59
CA GLY A 139 14.60 -14.47 2.16
C GLY A 139 14.40 -14.44 3.68
N ILE A 140 14.58 -13.29 4.34
CA ILE A 140 14.43 -13.18 5.79
C ILE A 140 12.94 -13.07 6.14
N HIS A 141 12.45 -14.02 6.94
CA HIS A 141 11.07 -14.04 7.40
C HIS A 141 10.88 -13.28 8.72
N TYR A 142 9.68 -12.74 8.96
CA TYR A 142 9.33 -12.15 10.24
C TYR A 142 9.48 -13.14 11.41
N SER A 143 9.22 -14.43 11.19
CA SER A 143 9.45 -15.47 12.21
C SER A 143 10.88 -15.46 12.72
N MET A 144 11.88 -15.27 11.87
CA MET A 144 13.28 -15.18 12.29
C MET A 144 13.52 -13.95 13.18
N LEU A 145 12.91 -12.81 12.84
CA LEU A 145 13.04 -11.56 13.59
C LEU A 145 12.36 -11.61 14.96
N MET A 146 11.20 -12.28 15.07
CA MET A 146 10.45 -12.41 16.32
C MET A 146 11.11 -13.33 17.34
N HIS A 147 11.97 -14.26 16.91
CA HIS A 147 12.68 -15.20 17.79
C HIS A 147 14.13 -14.79 18.08
N LEU A 148 14.50 -13.54 17.76
CA LEU A 148 15.81 -13.00 18.13
C LEU A 148 15.93 -12.91 19.67
N ASN A 149 17.11 -13.27 20.18
CA ASN A 149 17.43 -13.09 21.60
C ASN A 149 17.67 -11.59 21.92
N SER A 150 17.79 -11.27 23.21
CA SER A 150 18.00 -9.89 23.69
C SER A 150 19.21 -9.22 23.03
N THR A 151 20.37 -9.89 23.02
CA THR A 151 21.61 -9.36 22.43
C THR A 151 21.46 -9.05 20.94
N SER A 152 20.74 -9.89 20.20
CA SER A 152 20.47 -9.69 18.77
C SER A 152 19.49 -8.53 18.56
N LEU A 153 18.50 -8.37 19.44
CA LEU A 153 17.59 -7.22 19.41
C LEU A 153 18.32 -5.91 19.72
N ASP A 154 19.26 -5.90 20.67
CA ASP A 154 20.08 -4.72 20.97
C ASP A 154 20.98 -4.33 19.78
N THR A 155 21.57 -5.34 19.13
CA THR A 155 22.34 -5.14 17.90
C THR A 155 21.47 -4.58 16.78
N LEU A 156 20.28 -5.15 16.59
CA LEU A 156 19.31 -4.68 15.60
C LEU A 156 18.85 -3.24 15.86
N LEU A 157 18.57 -2.91 17.13
CA LEU A 157 18.21 -1.55 17.53
C LEU A 157 19.34 -0.56 17.25
N SER A 158 20.58 -0.93 17.58
CA SER A 158 21.76 -0.13 17.30
C SER A 158 21.92 0.12 15.80
N PHE A 159 21.72 -0.92 14.97
CA PHE A 159 21.72 -0.79 13.52
C PHE A 159 20.61 0.14 13.00
N PHE A 160 19.38 0.01 13.50
CA PHE A 160 18.28 0.90 13.12
C PHE A 160 18.55 2.35 13.51
N ASN A 161 19.14 2.57 14.69
CA ASN A 161 19.53 3.91 15.14
C ASN A 161 20.64 4.51 14.29
N LYS A 162 21.60 3.69 13.85
CA LYS A 162 22.62 4.13 12.90
C LYS A 162 21.99 4.59 11.58
N VAL A 163 21.14 3.76 10.98
CA VAL A 163 20.38 4.11 9.75
C VAL A 163 19.56 5.39 9.96
N TRP A 164 18.89 5.54 11.11
CA TRP A 164 18.08 6.71 11.45
C TRP A 164 18.90 8.00 11.56
N VAL A 165 20.10 7.92 12.14
CA VAL A 165 21.00 9.06 12.32
C VAL A 165 21.65 9.45 10.99
N GLU A 166 22.10 8.47 10.21
CA GLU A 166 22.72 8.68 8.89
C GLU A 166 21.72 9.20 7.85
N GLY A 167 20.43 8.86 8.01
CA GLY A 167 19.38 9.32 7.11
C GLY A 167 19.32 8.58 5.77
N THR A 168 20.06 7.48 5.64
CA THR A 168 20.19 6.69 4.40
C THR A 168 19.81 5.23 4.64
N LEU A 169 18.82 4.74 3.89
CA LEU A 169 18.41 3.34 3.95
C LEU A 169 19.39 2.44 3.17
N PRO A 170 19.62 1.21 3.65
CA PRO A 170 20.36 0.21 2.88
C PRO A 170 19.77 0.02 1.48
N SER A 171 20.61 0.02 0.44
CA SER A 171 20.17 -0.15 -0.96
C SER A 171 19.36 -1.43 -1.18
N ARG A 172 19.68 -2.51 -0.45
CA ARG A 172 18.91 -3.77 -0.47
C ARG A 172 17.46 -3.61 0.00
N TRP A 173 17.15 -2.63 0.85
CA TRP A 173 15.79 -2.34 1.30
C TRP A 173 14.97 -1.58 0.24
N LYS A 174 15.65 -0.94 -0.71
CA LYS A 174 15.05 -0.22 -1.84
C LYS A 174 14.77 -1.13 -3.04
N LEU A 175 15.21 -2.40 -3.00
CA LEU A 175 14.89 -3.43 -3.99
C LEU A 175 13.62 -4.21 -3.60
N ALA A 176 12.65 -4.29 -4.51
CA ALA A 176 11.44 -5.09 -4.34
C ALA A 176 11.38 -6.28 -5.33
N THR A 177 10.78 -7.39 -4.89
CA THR A 177 10.28 -8.42 -5.82
C THR A 177 8.79 -8.22 -6.00
N ILE A 178 8.37 -7.89 -7.23
CA ILE A 178 6.95 -7.71 -7.57
C ILE A 178 6.33 -9.06 -7.92
N ILE A 179 5.20 -9.36 -7.27
CA ILE A 179 4.34 -10.48 -7.60
C ILE A 179 3.09 -9.91 -8.30
N PRO A 180 2.89 -10.18 -9.60
CA PRO A 180 1.70 -9.72 -10.31
C PRO A 180 0.49 -10.55 -9.87
N ILE A 181 -0.53 -9.90 -9.31
CA ILE A 181 -1.77 -10.55 -8.89
C ILE A 181 -2.93 -10.09 -9.78
N LEU A 182 -3.58 -11.04 -10.46
CA LEU A 182 -4.72 -10.76 -11.33
C LEU A 182 -5.87 -10.11 -10.55
N LYS A 183 -6.43 -9.02 -11.10
CA LYS A 183 -7.64 -8.39 -10.59
C LYS A 183 -8.85 -9.31 -10.83
N PRO A 184 -9.77 -9.46 -9.87
CA PRO A 184 -10.97 -10.27 -10.05
C PRO A 184 -11.76 -9.85 -11.30
N GLY A 185 -12.14 -10.81 -12.14
CA GLY A 185 -12.98 -10.58 -13.33
C GLY A 185 -12.31 -9.78 -14.46
N LYS A 186 -10.98 -9.65 -14.47
CA LYS A 186 -10.25 -8.99 -15.56
C LYS A 186 -9.54 -10.00 -16.47
N GLU A 187 -9.34 -9.59 -17.71
CA GLU A 187 -8.69 -10.41 -18.75
C GLU A 187 -7.26 -10.80 -18.35
N PRO A 188 -6.97 -12.10 -18.20
CA PRO A 188 -5.67 -12.57 -17.73
C PRO A 188 -4.50 -12.30 -18.69
N ASN A 189 -4.76 -12.04 -19.97
CA ASN A 189 -3.73 -11.89 -21.00
C ASN A 189 -3.14 -10.48 -21.06
N ALA A 190 -3.77 -9.51 -20.38
CA ALA A 190 -3.35 -8.11 -20.38
C ALA A 190 -2.56 -7.76 -19.11
N PRO A 191 -1.32 -7.23 -19.21
CA PRO A 191 -0.53 -6.82 -18.04
C PRO A 191 -1.24 -5.80 -17.13
N SER A 192 -2.09 -4.93 -17.71
CA SER A 192 -2.89 -3.93 -16.99
C SER A 192 -3.93 -4.52 -16.03
N SER A 193 -4.28 -5.80 -16.21
CA SER A 193 -5.21 -6.54 -15.37
C SER A 193 -4.59 -6.99 -14.04
N TYR A 194 -3.28 -6.79 -13.85
CA TYR A 194 -2.56 -7.25 -12.67
C TYR A 194 -2.22 -6.10 -11.72
N ARG A 195 -2.20 -6.40 -10.41
CA ARG A 195 -1.69 -5.51 -9.36
C ARG A 195 -0.23 -5.86 -9.06
N PRO A 196 0.68 -4.87 -9.02
CA PRO A 196 2.08 -5.11 -8.68
C PRO A 196 2.30 -5.17 -7.15
N ILE A 197 2.16 -6.35 -6.53
CA ILE A 197 2.41 -6.47 -5.08
C ILE A 197 3.91 -6.52 -4.81
N ALA A 198 4.43 -5.53 -4.08
CA ALA A 198 5.86 -5.40 -3.78
C ALA A 198 6.25 -6.17 -2.50
N LEU A 199 7.11 -7.17 -2.66
CA LEU A 199 7.79 -7.84 -1.56
C LEU A 199 9.13 -7.16 -1.32
N THR A 200 9.18 -6.29 -0.31
CA THR A 200 10.42 -5.70 0.25
C THR A 200 10.90 -6.49 1.47
N CYS A 201 12.15 -6.29 1.86
CA CYS A 201 12.77 -6.98 2.99
C CYS A 201 11.95 -6.83 4.29
N CYS A 202 11.79 -7.92 5.05
CA CYS A 202 11.05 -7.89 6.31
C CYS A 202 11.72 -6.97 7.35
N LEU A 203 13.06 -6.93 7.36
CA LEU A 203 13.82 -6.09 8.27
C LEU A 203 13.52 -4.59 8.05
N GLY A 204 13.54 -4.14 6.80
CA GLY A 204 13.19 -2.77 6.42
C GLY A 204 11.72 -2.47 6.73
N LYS A 205 10.80 -3.41 6.55
CA LYS A 205 9.39 -3.22 6.93
C LYS A 205 9.19 -3.03 8.45
N VAL A 206 10.03 -3.64 9.29
CA VAL A 206 10.01 -3.37 10.75
C VAL A 206 10.46 -1.94 11.02
N PHE A 207 11.55 -1.49 10.38
CA PHE A 207 12.02 -0.11 10.47
C PHE A 207 10.96 0.89 9.99
N GLU A 208 10.40 0.69 8.79
CA GLU A 208 9.33 1.50 8.19
C GLU A 208 8.13 1.64 9.14
N ARG A 209 7.80 0.59 9.89
CA ARG A 209 6.69 0.60 10.85
C ARG A 209 6.97 1.50 12.04
N ILE A 210 8.19 1.48 12.58
CA ILE A 210 8.59 2.39 13.66
C ILE A 210 8.49 3.84 13.18
N VAL A 211 8.99 4.12 11.96
CA VAL A 211 8.90 5.43 11.32
C VAL A 211 7.44 5.86 11.11
N SER A 212 6.61 4.98 10.55
CA SER A 212 5.18 5.22 10.31
C SER A 212 4.43 5.52 11.60
N HIS A 213 4.69 4.79 12.70
CA HIS A 213 4.07 5.07 14.00
C HIS A 213 4.42 6.47 14.52
N ARG A 214 5.70 6.88 14.44
CA ARG A 214 6.11 8.23 14.86
C ARG A 214 5.49 9.31 14.00
N LEU A 215 5.45 9.09 12.69
CA LEU A 215 4.86 10.03 11.75
C LEU A 215 3.36 10.17 11.99
N MET A 216 2.63 9.08 12.16
CA MET A 216 1.19 9.09 12.48
C MET A 216 0.90 9.78 13.81
N TYR A 217 1.74 9.57 14.83
CA TYR A 217 1.61 10.30 16.10
C TYR A 217 1.75 11.82 15.90
N PHE A 218 2.73 12.27 15.11
CA PHE A 218 2.88 13.69 14.77
C PHE A 218 1.65 14.23 14.02
N ILE A 219 1.15 13.47 13.04
CA ILE A 219 -0.01 13.83 12.23
C ILE A 219 -1.26 14.00 13.09
N HIS A 220 -1.52 13.06 13.99
CA HIS A 220 -2.66 13.13 14.91
C HIS A 220 -2.53 14.28 15.91
N LYS A 221 -1.34 14.47 16.48
CA LYS A 221 -1.11 15.52 17.48
C LYS A 221 -1.35 16.93 16.92
N ASN A 222 -1.11 17.14 15.63
CA ASN A 222 -1.26 18.45 14.98
C ASN A 222 -2.56 18.58 14.15
N ASP A 223 -3.51 17.65 14.28
CA ASP A 223 -4.79 17.62 13.54
C ASP A 223 -4.63 17.84 12.02
N ILE A 224 -3.61 17.22 11.43
CA ILE A 224 -3.26 17.44 10.00
C ILE A 224 -4.26 16.77 9.06
N LEU A 225 -4.77 15.59 9.43
CA LEU A 225 -5.69 14.84 8.58
C LEU A 225 -7.11 15.38 8.70
N ASP A 226 -7.79 15.47 7.56
CA ASP A 226 -9.20 15.81 7.50
C ASP A 226 -10.05 14.85 8.35
N ARG A 227 -11.10 15.41 8.97
CA ARG A 227 -11.99 14.65 9.88
C ARG A 227 -12.80 13.57 9.16
N ASN A 228 -13.04 13.74 7.85
CA ASN A 228 -13.76 12.79 7.01
C ASN A 228 -12.83 11.78 6.32
N GLN A 229 -11.52 11.79 6.62
CA GLN A 229 -10.58 10.73 6.23
C GLN A 229 -10.60 9.60 7.27
N CYS A 230 -11.21 8.47 6.89
CA CYS A 230 -11.30 7.29 7.75
C CYS A 230 -10.36 6.14 7.32
N GLY A 231 -9.68 6.27 6.18
CA GLY A 231 -8.76 5.25 5.65
C GLY A 231 -7.51 5.06 6.52
N PHE A 232 -7.21 3.81 6.90
CA PHE A 232 -6.04 3.40 7.69
C PHE A 232 -5.73 4.27 8.92
N ARG A 233 -6.75 4.84 9.52
CA ARG A 233 -6.69 5.62 10.75
C ARG A 233 -7.12 4.76 11.92
N GLU A 234 -6.37 4.81 13.03
CA GLU A 234 -6.75 4.08 14.23
C GLU A 234 -8.07 4.62 14.79
N GLY A 235 -8.99 3.71 15.15
CA GLY A 235 -10.32 4.06 15.66
C GLY A 235 -11.37 4.37 14.59
N TYR A 236 -11.04 4.26 13.30
CA TYR A 236 -11.98 4.44 12.19
C TYR A 236 -12.11 3.17 11.37
N SER A 237 -13.27 3.01 10.74
CA SER A 237 -13.63 1.84 9.94
C SER A 237 -14.39 2.24 8.68
N THR A 238 -14.57 1.29 7.78
CA THR A 238 -15.46 1.47 6.62
C THR A 238 -16.92 1.71 7.04
N MET A 239 -17.32 1.29 8.23
CA MET A 239 -18.68 1.47 8.75
C MET A 239 -19.01 2.94 8.98
N ASP A 240 -18.04 3.74 9.42
CA ASP A 240 -18.22 5.17 9.70
C ASP A 240 -18.67 5.94 8.43
N HIS A 241 -18.16 5.56 7.26
CA HIS A 241 -18.59 6.13 5.98
C HIS A 241 -19.98 5.69 5.56
N ILE A 242 -20.30 4.40 5.74
CA ILE A 242 -21.61 3.87 5.41
C ILE A 242 -22.68 4.59 6.24
N ILE A 243 -22.44 4.71 7.56
CA ILE A 243 -23.35 5.42 8.46
C ILE A 243 -23.48 6.88 8.03
N ARG A 244 -22.38 7.58 7.74
CA ARG A 244 -22.44 9.00 7.32
C ARG A 244 -23.24 9.21 6.04
N LEU A 245 -23.04 8.35 5.03
CA LEU A 245 -23.79 8.41 3.79
C LEU A 245 -25.27 8.07 4.02
N GLU A 246 -25.57 7.04 4.80
CA GLU A 246 -26.92 6.64 5.16
C GLU A 246 -27.65 7.78 5.90
N THR A 247 -27.01 8.41 6.88
CA THR A 247 -27.54 9.59 7.59
C THR A 247 -27.86 10.71 6.61
N THR A 248 -26.95 11.02 5.67
CA THR A 248 -27.18 12.05 4.64
C THR A 248 -28.42 11.72 3.80
N ILE A 249 -28.58 10.47 3.38
CA ILE A 249 -29.74 10.01 2.61
C ILE A 249 -31.03 10.13 3.43
N ARG A 250 -31.03 9.66 4.68
CA ARG A 250 -32.20 9.71 5.58
C ARG A 250 -32.63 11.14 5.87
N GLU A 251 -31.68 12.03 6.18
CA GLU A 251 -31.98 13.44 6.43
C GLU A 251 -32.56 14.13 5.19
N SER A 252 -32.03 13.81 4.01
CA SER A 252 -32.55 14.34 2.75
C SER A 252 -33.97 13.88 2.49
N PHE A 253 -34.26 12.60 2.76
CA PHE A 253 -35.59 12.03 2.64
C PHE A 253 -36.61 12.71 3.57
N VAL A 254 -36.25 12.91 4.85
CA VAL A 254 -37.09 13.62 5.84
C VAL A 254 -37.38 15.06 5.40
N LYS A 255 -36.41 15.73 4.78
CA LYS A 255 -36.57 17.10 4.25
C LYS A 255 -37.26 17.15 2.88
N SER A 256 -37.73 16.02 2.35
CA SER A 256 -38.29 15.90 0.99
C SER A 256 -37.35 16.46 -0.08
N GLN A 257 -36.04 16.21 0.06
CA GLN A 257 -34.98 16.62 -0.86
C GLN A 257 -34.45 15.42 -1.65
N HIS A 258 -33.91 15.70 -2.83
CA HIS A 258 -33.11 14.75 -3.59
C HIS A 258 -31.68 14.73 -3.05
N CYS A 259 -31.13 13.54 -2.78
CA CYS A 259 -29.73 13.34 -2.43
C CYS A 259 -29.00 12.74 -3.63
N LEU A 260 -28.07 13.49 -4.23
CA LEU A 260 -27.20 13.00 -5.29
C LEU A 260 -25.84 12.64 -4.68
N SER A 261 -25.22 11.56 -5.16
CA SER A 261 -23.90 11.13 -4.73
C SER A 261 -23.04 10.72 -5.93
N ILE A 262 -21.77 11.13 -5.91
CA ILE A 262 -20.75 10.75 -6.91
C ILE A 262 -19.65 9.98 -6.19
N PHE A 263 -19.27 8.85 -6.76
CA PHE A 263 -18.16 8.02 -6.29
C PHE A 263 -17.02 8.11 -7.28
N PHE A 264 -15.83 8.43 -6.78
CA PHE A 264 -14.61 8.54 -7.55
C PHE A 264 -13.67 7.40 -7.19
N ASP A 265 -13.10 6.77 -8.21
CA ASP A 265 -12.01 5.80 -8.08
C ASP A 265 -10.75 6.37 -8.75
N LEU A 266 -9.61 6.25 -8.07
CA LEU A 266 -8.33 6.77 -8.57
C LEU A 266 -7.60 5.72 -9.39
N LYS A 267 -7.24 6.08 -10.62
CA LYS A 267 -6.51 5.19 -11.51
C LYS A 267 -5.08 4.97 -11.01
N ARG A 268 -4.82 3.74 -10.51
CA ARG A 268 -3.47 3.26 -10.15
C ARG A 268 -2.74 4.18 -9.17
N ALA A 269 -3.46 4.67 -8.16
CA ALA A 269 -3.01 5.77 -7.32
C ALA A 269 -1.64 5.52 -6.67
N TYR A 270 -1.40 4.31 -6.14
CA TYR A 270 -0.11 3.95 -5.52
C TYR A 270 1.05 3.96 -6.52
N ASP A 271 0.83 3.56 -7.76
CA ASP A 271 1.87 3.44 -8.79
C ASP A 271 2.25 4.80 -9.39
N THR A 272 1.33 5.77 -9.35
CA THR A 272 1.47 7.10 -9.99
C THR A 272 1.63 8.24 -8.98
N THR A 273 1.67 7.96 -7.68
CA THR A 273 1.78 9.03 -6.66
C THR A 273 3.06 9.84 -6.84
N TRP A 274 2.92 11.17 -6.90
CA TRP A 274 4.05 12.08 -7.07
C TRP A 274 4.91 12.20 -5.81
N ARG A 275 6.14 11.68 -5.87
CA ARG A 275 7.06 11.55 -4.73
C ARG A 275 7.52 12.89 -4.15
N TYR A 276 7.92 13.83 -5.00
CA TYR A 276 8.31 15.16 -4.55
C TYR A 276 7.14 15.86 -3.84
N GLY A 277 5.92 15.69 -4.36
CA GLY A 277 4.70 16.21 -3.74
C GLY A 277 4.51 15.72 -2.30
N ILE A 278 4.73 14.42 -2.02
CA ILE A 278 4.68 13.88 -0.65
C ILE A 278 5.66 14.60 0.27
N VAL A 279 6.92 14.76 -0.16
CA VAL A 279 7.97 15.38 0.66
C VAL A 279 7.67 16.87 0.87
N GLN A 280 7.13 17.54 -0.15
CA GLN A 280 6.71 18.94 -0.06
C GLN A 280 5.54 19.11 0.91
N ASP A 281 4.55 18.22 0.88
CA ASP A 281 3.39 18.25 1.78
C ASP A 281 3.84 18.01 3.24
N LEU A 282 4.71 17.02 3.48
CA LEU A 282 5.30 16.82 4.81
C LEU A 282 6.09 18.05 5.30
N TYR A 283 6.84 18.70 4.41
CA TYR A 283 7.55 19.92 4.72
C TYR A 283 6.57 21.08 5.02
N SER A 284 5.47 21.22 4.30
CA SER A 284 4.47 22.26 4.59
C SER A 284 3.77 22.03 5.93
N TYR A 285 3.57 20.76 6.32
CA TYR A 285 3.04 20.37 7.65
C TYR A 285 4.04 20.51 8.80
N GLY A 286 5.27 20.98 8.55
CA GLY A 286 6.26 21.23 9.60
C GLY A 286 7.14 20.02 9.97
N VAL A 287 7.10 18.92 9.22
CA VAL A 287 8.03 17.79 9.43
C VAL A 287 9.43 18.20 8.98
N ARG A 288 10.45 18.02 9.84
CA ARG A 288 11.84 18.45 9.62
C ARG A 288 12.84 17.42 10.14
N GLY A 289 14.12 17.57 9.81
CA GLY A 289 15.19 16.75 10.38
C GLY A 289 15.17 15.29 9.88
N ARG A 290 15.58 14.35 10.73
CA ARG A 290 15.79 12.92 10.37
C ARG A 290 14.56 12.26 9.74
N MET A 291 13.37 12.57 10.24
CA MET A 291 12.12 12.04 9.69
C MET A 291 11.94 12.38 8.21
N LEU A 292 12.13 13.64 7.84
CA LEU A 292 11.95 14.07 6.45
C LEU A 292 13.04 13.47 5.54
N HIS A 293 14.29 13.39 6.02
CA HIS A 293 15.38 12.77 5.27
C HIS A 293 15.12 11.29 4.99
N ILE A 294 14.73 10.51 6.00
CA ILE A 294 14.46 9.08 5.84
C ILE A 294 13.28 8.83 4.90
N ILE A 295 12.22 9.65 4.97
CA ILE A 295 11.09 9.53 4.04
C ILE A 295 11.52 9.89 2.62
N HIS A 296 12.32 10.92 2.43
CA HIS A 296 12.86 11.28 1.13
C HIS A 296 13.73 10.17 0.55
N ASP A 297 14.66 9.63 1.34
CA ASP A 297 15.53 8.52 0.95
C ASP A 297 14.72 7.23 0.66
N PHE A 298 13.66 6.97 1.42
CA PHE A 298 12.72 5.86 1.20
C PHE A 298 12.03 5.91 -0.17
N LEU A 299 11.72 7.11 -0.66
CA LEU A 299 11.04 7.31 -1.94
C LEU A 299 12.01 7.32 -3.14
N GLN A 300 13.31 7.49 -2.92
CA GLN A 300 14.31 7.59 -3.98
C GLN A 300 14.97 6.24 -4.32
N ASP A 301 15.57 6.17 -5.52
CA ASP A 301 16.41 5.07 -6.02
C ASP A 301 15.82 3.67 -5.83
N ARG A 302 14.50 3.57 -6.10
CA ARG A 302 13.76 2.32 -5.94
C ARG A 302 13.90 1.45 -7.18
N LEU A 303 14.29 0.21 -6.95
CA LEU A 303 14.44 -0.81 -7.97
C LEU A 303 13.45 -1.94 -7.72
N PHE A 304 13.02 -2.60 -8.78
CA PHE A 304 12.21 -3.79 -8.67
C PHE A 304 12.54 -4.82 -9.74
N ARG A 305 12.19 -6.07 -9.45
CA ARG A 305 12.15 -7.16 -10.42
C ARG A 305 10.84 -7.88 -10.29
N VAL A 306 10.27 -8.37 -11.38
CA VAL A 306 9.04 -9.15 -11.39
C VAL A 306 9.40 -10.62 -11.27
N ARG A 307 8.64 -11.36 -10.47
CA ARG A 307 8.76 -12.81 -10.37
C ARG A 307 7.52 -13.48 -10.94
N VAL A 308 7.75 -14.36 -11.93
CA VAL A 308 6.73 -15.23 -12.54
C VAL A 308 7.16 -16.67 -12.30
N GLY A 309 6.41 -17.41 -11.48
CA GLY A 309 6.79 -18.75 -11.04
C GLY A 309 8.14 -18.75 -10.28
N THR A 310 9.14 -19.41 -10.85
CA THR A 310 10.52 -19.47 -10.31
C THR A 310 11.48 -18.50 -11.00
N THR A 311 11.04 -17.83 -12.05
CA THR A 311 11.88 -16.97 -12.90
C THR A 311 11.72 -15.50 -12.50
N TYR A 312 12.81 -14.74 -12.64
CA TYR A 312 12.86 -13.31 -12.38
C TYR A 312 13.13 -12.57 -13.68
N SER A 313 12.47 -11.42 -13.83
CA SER A 313 12.78 -10.44 -14.87
C SER A 313 14.16 -9.81 -14.65
N ARG A 314 14.61 -9.01 -15.62
CA ARG A 314 15.64 -7.99 -15.39
C ARG A 314 15.19 -6.98 -14.31
N THR A 315 16.13 -6.17 -13.84
CA THR A 315 15.83 -5.12 -12.85
C THR A 315 15.32 -3.87 -13.55
N PHE A 316 14.27 -3.27 -13.00
CA PHE A 316 13.63 -2.07 -13.50
C PHE A 316 13.68 -0.97 -12.43
N GLN A 317 13.68 0.28 -12.88
CA GLN A 317 13.63 1.44 -12.00
C GLN A 317 12.18 1.89 -11.81
N GLN A 318 11.80 2.18 -10.57
CA GLN A 318 10.51 2.80 -10.27
C GLN A 318 10.71 4.31 -10.14
N GLU A 319 10.16 5.11 -11.06
CA GLU A 319 10.33 6.58 -11.05
C GLU A 319 9.37 7.29 -10.10
N ASN A 320 8.08 6.97 -10.17
CA ASN A 320 7.04 7.53 -9.31
C ASN A 320 6.31 6.44 -8.52
N GLY A 321 5.35 6.85 -7.70
CA GLY A 321 4.57 5.97 -6.86
C GLY A 321 5.26 5.57 -5.56
N VAL A 322 4.49 4.88 -4.74
CA VAL A 322 4.87 4.33 -3.44
C VAL A 322 4.71 2.80 -3.46
N PRO A 323 5.63 2.03 -2.87
CA PRO A 323 5.56 0.56 -2.92
C PRO A 323 4.28 -0.01 -2.34
N GLN A 324 3.53 -0.79 -3.14
CA GLN A 324 2.31 -1.45 -2.70
C GLN A 324 2.64 -2.64 -1.79
N GLY A 325 2.36 -2.54 -0.49
CA GLY A 325 2.70 -3.57 0.52
C GLY A 325 3.76 -3.15 1.56
N SER A 326 4.20 -1.89 1.51
CA SER A 326 4.90 -1.22 2.61
C SER A 326 3.91 -0.50 3.53
N VAL A 327 4.18 -0.53 4.84
CA VAL A 327 3.34 0.15 5.85
C VAL A 327 3.50 1.67 5.74
N LEU A 328 4.73 2.14 5.50
CA LEU A 328 5.00 3.57 5.37
C LEU A 328 4.35 4.15 4.11
N SER A 329 4.34 3.41 3.00
CA SER A 329 3.66 3.84 1.76
C SER A 329 2.20 4.22 1.98
N VAL A 330 1.47 3.48 2.81
CA VAL A 330 0.06 3.75 3.11
C VAL A 330 -0.10 5.08 3.84
N THR A 331 0.72 5.33 4.86
CA THR A 331 0.75 6.62 5.57
C THR A 331 1.06 7.77 4.62
N LEU A 332 2.08 7.62 3.77
CA LEU A 332 2.49 8.67 2.83
C LEU A 332 1.42 8.95 1.78
N PHE A 333 0.71 7.92 1.31
CA PHE A 333 -0.39 8.08 0.36
C PHE A 333 -1.55 8.88 0.96
N ILE A 334 -1.93 8.60 2.21
CA ILE A 334 -3.00 9.32 2.91
C ILE A 334 -2.64 10.78 3.10
N ILE A 335 -1.38 11.08 3.44
CA ILE A 335 -0.89 12.46 3.54
C ILE A 335 -1.03 13.18 2.20
N LYS A 336 -0.69 12.49 1.10
CA LYS A 336 -0.76 13.10 -0.24
C LYS A 336 -2.21 13.39 -0.66
N ILE A 337 -3.12 12.44 -0.43
CA ILE A 337 -4.52 12.61 -0.81
C ILE A 337 -5.23 13.65 0.06
N ASN A 338 -4.80 13.85 1.32
CA ASN A 338 -5.47 14.69 2.31
C ASN A 338 -5.82 16.11 1.81
N SER A 339 -4.96 16.70 0.99
CA SER A 339 -5.19 18.04 0.44
C SER A 339 -6.41 18.16 -0.49
N ILE A 340 -7.02 17.05 -0.92
CA ILE A 340 -8.26 17.04 -1.69
C ILE A 340 -9.42 17.67 -0.92
N ALA A 341 -9.46 17.48 0.41
CA ALA A 341 -10.52 18.04 1.26
C ALA A 341 -10.57 19.57 1.16
N ASN A 342 -9.41 20.22 1.01
CA ASN A 342 -9.29 21.68 0.94
C ASN A 342 -9.93 22.30 -0.31
N VAL A 343 -10.16 21.50 -1.37
CA VAL A 343 -10.80 22.00 -2.61
C VAL A 343 -12.29 21.70 -2.68
N ILE A 344 -12.80 20.84 -1.78
CA ILE A 344 -14.21 20.47 -1.75
C ILE A 344 -15.01 21.67 -1.19
N PRO A 345 -16.09 22.10 -1.86
CA PRO A 345 -16.94 23.17 -1.34
C PRO A 345 -17.53 22.82 0.03
N PRO A 346 -17.62 23.77 0.98
CA PRO A 346 -18.06 23.50 2.35
C PRO A 346 -19.53 23.05 2.45
N ASN A 347 -20.33 23.31 1.42
CA ASN A 347 -21.73 22.89 1.32
C ASN A 347 -21.90 21.47 0.78
N VAL A 348 -20.82 20.81 0.34
CA VAL A 348 -20.85 19.45 -0.19
C VAL A 348 -20.39 18.49 0.89
N SER A 349 -21.22 17.49 1.18
CA SER A 349 -20.86 16.39 2.08
C SER A 349 -19.87 15.47 1.36
N TYR A 350 -18.88 14.94 2.08
CA TYR A 350 -17.90 14.03 1.48
C TYR A 350 -17.37 13.00 2.48
N SER A 351 -16.85 11.90 1.94
CA SER A 351 -16.13 10.87 2.68
C SER A 351 -14.86 10.48 1.91
N LEU A 352 -13.75 10.29 2.63
CA LEU A 352 -12.47 9.90 2.05
C LEU A 352 -11.98 8.60 2.68
N TYR A 353 -11.87 7.54 1.89
CA TYR A 353 -11.26 6.28 2.30
C TYR A 353 -10.07 5.97 1.41
N VAL A 354 -8.88 6.47 1.79
CA VAL A 354 -7.65 6.21 1.03
C VAL A 354 -7.79 6.75 -0.40
N ASP A 355 -8.00 5.89 -1.40
CA ASP A 355 -8.19 6.21 -2.81
C ASP A 355 -9.67 6.39 -3.20
N ASP A 356 -10.61 5.90 -2.39
CA ASP A 356 -12.05 6.08 -2.62
C ASP A 356 -12.52 7.45 -2.10
N VAL A 357 -13.12 8.24 -2.99
CA VAL A 357 -13.68 9.56 -2.66
C VAL A 357 -15.16 9.57 -3.00
N GLN A 358 -15.99 9.95 -2.03
CA GLN A 358 -17.43 10.09 -2.22
C GLN A 358 -17.83 11.54 -1.94
N LEU A 359 -18.64 12.12 -2.83
CA LEU A 359 -19.27 13.43 -2.65
C LEU A 359 -20.78 13.26 -2.67
N SER A 360 -21.50 14.00 -1.84
CA SER A 360 -22.95 14.08 -1.88
C SER A 360 -23.45 15.49 -1.65
N TYR A 361 -24.59 15.79 -2.28
CA TYR A 361 -25.28 17.05 -2.09
C TYR A 361 -26.79 16.82 -2.12
N SER A 362 -27.50 17.50 -1.22
CA SER A 362 -28.95 17.36 -1.05
C SER A 362 -29.67 18.66 -1.30
N SER A 363 -30.74 18.61 -2.08
CA SER A 363 -31.53 19.78 -2.46
C SER A 363 -32.95 19.40 -2.86
N SER A 364 -33.92 20.28 -2.63
CA SER A 364 -35.28 20.13 -3.17
C SER A 364 -35.33 20.31 -4.70
N ASN A 365 -34.36 21.03 -5.27
CA ASN A 365 -34.22 21.19 -6.71
C ASN A 365 -33.03 20.38 -7.23
N LEU A 366 -33.32 19.42 -8.10
CA LEU A 366 -32.35 18.51 -8.70
C LEU A 366 -31.28 19.24 -9.53
N ALA A 367 -31.66 20.26 -10.30
CA ALA A 367 -30.72 21.04 -11.12
C ALA A 367 -29.71 21.82 -10.26
N ILE A 368 -30.12 22.28 -9.07
CA ILE A 368 -29.20 22.89 -8.12
C ILE A 368 -28.22 21.86 -7.59
N ALA A 369 -28.71 20.65 -7.23
CA ALA A 369 -27.83 19.59 -6.73
C ALA A 369 -26.81 19.14 -7.78
N GLU A 370 -27.24 18.97 -9.02
CA GLU A 370 -26.37 18.64 -10.15
C GLU A 370 -25.31 19.73 -10.36
N ARG A 371 -25.72 21.01 -10.39
CA ARG A 371 -24.78 22.12 -10.54
C ARG A 371 -23.74 22.18 -9.43
N GLN A 372 -24.15 21.99 -8.17
CA GLN A 372 -23.22 22.02 -7.03
C GLN A 372 -22.22 20.86 -7.08
N LEU A 373 -22.69 19.65 -7.40
CA LEU A 373 -21.80 18.50 -7.56
C LEU A 373 -20.89 18.65 -8.77
N GLN A 374 -21.36 19.20 -9.89
CA GLN A 374 -20.52 19.46 -11.06
C GLN A 374 -19.40 20.46 -10.74
N LEU A 375 -19.69 21.50 -9.97
CA LEU A 375 -18.68 22.46 -9.50
C LEU A 375 -17.64 21.78 -8.59
N ALA A 376 -18.08 20.91 -7.67
CA ALA A 376 -17.19 20.14 -6.81
C ALA A 376 -16.31 19.16 -7.62
N THR A 377 -16.90 18.43 -8.56
CA THR A 377 -16.21 17.53 -9.50
C THR A 377 -15.16 18.27 -10.30
N ASN A 378 -15.46 19.47 -10.82
CA ASN A 378 -14.51 20.29 -11.56
C ASN A 378 -13.31 20.70 -10.70
N LYS A 379 -13.55 21.10 -9.43
CA LYS A 379 -12.49 21.44 -8.49
C LYS A 379 -11.60 20.24 -8.15
N ILE A 380 -12.22 19.08 -7.89
CA ILE A 380 -11.49 17.84 -7.59
C ILE A 380 -10.69 17.35 -8.81
N SER A 381 -11.25 17.40 -10.01
CA SER A 381 -10.55 17.06 -11.25
C SER A 381 -9.34 17.98 -11.49
N SER A 382 -9.50 19.29 -11.26
CA SER A 382 -8.40 20.26 -11.32
C SER A 382 -7.33 20.00 -10.26
N TRP A 383 -7.72 19.60 -9.04
CA TRP A 383 -6.80 19.21 -7.98
C TRP A 383 -6.03 17.94 -8.34
N ALA A 384 -6.70 16.91 -8.87
CA ALA A 384 -6.08 15.66 -9.27
C ALA A 384 -5.02 15.90 -10.34
N THR A 385 -5.38 16.68 -11.36
CA THR A 385 -4.46 17.10 -12.43
C THR A 385 -3.23 17.83 -11.89
N ARG A 386 -3.40 18.72 -10.88
CA ARG A 386 -2.30 19.46 -10.26
C ARG A 386 -1.41 18.60 -9.35
N ASN A 387 -1.87 17.42 -8.94
CA ASN A 387 -1.15 16.51 -8.05
C ASN A 387 -0.66 15.23 -8.74
N GLY A 388 -0.90 15.09 -10.05
CA GLY A 388 -0.48 13.92 -10.83
C GLY A 388 -1.43 12.73 -10.72
N PHE A 389 -2.64 12.93 -10.21
CA PHE A 389 -3.68 11.91 -10.13
C PHE A 389 -4.63 11.96 -11.32
N ALA A 390 -5.26 10.83 -11.60
CA ALA A 390 -6.33 10.70 -12.59
C ALA A 390 -7.45 9.81 -12.03
N PHE A 391 -8.70 10.17 -12.29
CA PHE A 391 -9.86 9.34 -11.93
C PHE A 391 -10.14 8.31 -13.03
N SER A 392 -10.68 7.16 -12.65
CA SER A 392 -11.22 6.19 -13.60
C SER A 392 -12.48 6.75 -14.25
N SER A 393 -12.57 6.56 -15.57
CA SER A 393 -13.74 6.90 -16.38
C SER A 393 -14.90 5.94 -16.17
#